data_AF-A0A940SRK5-F1
#
_entry.id   AF-A0A940SRK5-F1
#
_cell.length_a   1.000
_cell.length_b   1.000
_cell.length_c   1.000
_cell.angle_alpha   90.00
_cell.angle_beta   90.00
_cell.angle_gamma   90.00
#
_symmetry.space_group_name_H-M   'P 1'
#
loop_
_entity.id
_entity.type
_entity.pdbx_description
1 polymer ?
#
loop_
_entity_poly.entity_id
_entity_poly.type
_entity_poly.pdbx_seq_one_letter_code
_entity_poly.pdbx_strand_id
1 'polypeptide(L)'
;MTGGDHLEQTELSRDEYTDWIYETVCFTEQPHTDDAEELLEGIARAAELENKPFFLEGLSERLTELGVPCTPADTEIMLTEVKRRYKALLHKACPRTVQEWVRGTTPGVTNRLNNYELCCALELDYQQTAVFFQKHFLTLPYHVKCRTDAVFLYCLYHKRPYETAAEMLEEAKGCVPQENAHTATAQIISVIQQTDDDAQFMRYLSAHCYGNAQQFQLARSIINEEIGLVKESILADGAAVINSPERMNSLTVSALLGYKYQSRGKNDAGRRLPKRFTESLPNDVTLGRIINGDTVSYELLRKTLMLLRFYNFYNEAENTDRNVIAQNLLDFYEGLNATLISCGFAQIYIRHPFDCLLLYCANSYDPIVTLYSLNELHWN
;
A
#
# COMPACT_ATOMS: atom_id res chain seq x y z
N MET A 1 7.21 -10.85 33.67
CA MET A 1 5.74 -10.72 33.50
C MET A 1 5.46 -9.25 33.27
N THR A 2 4.49 -8.95 32.39
CA THR A 2 4.33 -7.79 31.48
C THR A 2 5.12 -8.03 30.18
N GLY A 3 4.58 -8.59 29.10
CA GLY A 3 3.30 -8.25 28.43
C GLY A 3 3.53 -6.95 27.69
N GLY A 4 3.54 -6.84 26.37
CA GLY A 4 3.19 -7.72 25.28
C GLY A 4 3.21 -6.80 24.07
N ASP A 5 4.39 -6.59 23.48
CA ASP A 5 4.55 -5.82 22.24
C ASP A 5 4.00 -6.65 21.09
N HIS A 6 2.67 -6.70 21.03
CA HIS A 6 1.97 -6.85 19.77
C HIS A 6 2.46 -5.72 18.85
N LEU A 7 2.36 -5.91 17.54
CA LEU A 7 2.50 -4.83 16.57
C LEU A 7 1.53 -3.69 16.90
N GLU A 8 1.87 -2.83 17.86
CA GLU A 8 1.62 -1.41 17.74
C GLU A 8 2.43 -1.02 16.52
N GLN A 9 1.82 -1.14 15.34
CA GLN A 9 2.27 -0.35 14.21
C GLN A 9 2.01 1.09 14.63
N THR A 10 2.97 1.63 15.38
CA THR A 10 3.05 3.02 15.76
C THR A 10 2.82 3.80 14.48
N GLU A 11 1.94 4.80 14.56
CA GLU A 11 1.71 5.71 13.46
C GLU A 11 3.04 6.06 12.79
N LEU A 12 3.11 5.92 11.46
CA LEU A 12 4.32 6.20 10.70
C LEU A 12 4.83 7.57 11.11
N SER A 13 6.04 7.63 11.68
CA SER A 13 6.61 8.91 12.11
C SER A 13 6.57 9.87 10.94
N ARG A 14 6.05 11.07 11.15
CA ARG A 14 5.96 12.07 10.10
C ARG A 14 7.20 12.93 10.17
N ASP A 15 7.93 13.01 9.06
CA ASP A 15 8.97 14.03 8.90
C ASP A 15 8.29 15.39 8.64
N GLU A 16 9.03 16.49 8.74
CA GLU A 16 8.50 17.84 8.56
C GLU A 16 7.72 18.00 7.24
N TYR A 17 8.17 17.34 6.17
CA TYR A 17 7.50 17.38 4.86
C TYR A 17 6.19 16.57 4.86
N THR A 18 6.18 15.41 5.51
CA THR A 18 5.00 14.56 5.67
C THR A 18 3.95 15.26 6.53
N ASP A 19 4.36 15.90 7.62
CA ASP A 19 3.49 16.73 8.44
C ASP A 19 2.94 17.91 7.65
N TRP A 20 3.79 18.62 6.90
CA TRP A 20 3.34 19.72 6.06
C TRP A 20 2.28 19.27 5.03
N ILE A 21 2.48 18.14 4.36
CA ILE A 21 1.47 17.60 3.43
C ILE A 21 0.19 17.20 4.19
N TYR A 22 0.32 16.56 5.35
CA TYR A 22 -0.83 16.15 6.16
C TYR A 22 -1.68 17.35 6.59
N GLU A 23 -1.05 18.39 7.14
CA GLU A 23 -1.67 19.67 7.48
C GLU A 23 -2.32 20.30 6.26
N THR A 24 -1.60 20.33 5.13
CA THR A 24 -2.08 20.94 3.89
C THR A 24 -3.23 20.18 3.25
N VAL A 25 -3.34 18.86 3.43
CA VAL A 25 -4.42 18.07 2.82
C VAL A 25 -5.62 17.95 3.75
N CYS A 26 -5.39 17.85 5.06
CA CYS A 26 -6.43 17.53 6.02
C CYS A 26 -6.96 18.76 6.79
N PHE A 27 -6.23 19.89 6.80
CA PHE A 27 -6.57 21.06 7.64
C PHE A 27 -6.59 22.40 6.90
N THR A 28 -6.36 22.44 5.59
CA THR A 28 -6.59 23.66 4.78
C THR A 28 -8.07 23.85 4.46
N GLU A 29 -8.39 24.92 3.71
CA GLU A 29 -9.74 25.14 3.20
C GLU A 29 -10.24 23.94 2.40
N GLN A 30 -11.49 23.57 2.65
CA GLN A 30 -12.15 22.43 2.03
C GLN A 30 -12.40 22.74 0.56
N PRO A 31 -12.04 21.85 -0.38
CA PRO A 31 -12.22 22.13 -1.78
C PRO A 31 -13.72 22.16 -2.13
N HIS A 32 -14.06 23.13 -2.96
CA HIS A 32 -15.37 23.27 -3.57
C HIS A 32 -15.46 22.32 -4.77
N THR A 33 -16.46 21.45 -4.77
CA THR A 33 -16.68 20.42 -5.82
C THR A 33 -16.87 21.00 -7.21
N ASP A 34 -17.34 22.24 -7.29
CA ASP A 34 -17.64 22.96 -8.53
C ASP A 34 -16.49 23.88 -8.98
N ASP A 35 -15.44 24.02 -8.16
CA ASP A 35 -14.26 24.82 -8.50
C ASP A 35 -13.18 23.95 -9.15
N ALA A 36 -13.10 24.06 -10.48
CA ALA A 36 -12.11 23.33 -11.26
C ALA A 36 -10.66 23.73 -10.93
N GLU A 37 -10.39 24.95 -10.48
CA GLU A 37 -9.03 25.39 -10.13
C GLU A 37 -8.56 24.70 -8.85
N GLU A 38 -9.41 24.66 -7.82
CA GLU A 38 -9.10 23.96 -6.56
C GLU A 38 -8.87 22.46 -6.80
N LEU A 39 -9.76 21.82 -7.57
CA LEU A 39 -9.58 20.41 -7.95
C LEU A 39 -8.25 20.17 -8.69
N LEU A 40 -7.86 21.07 -9.60
CA LEU A 40 -6.58 20.98 -10.29
C LEU A 40 -5.38 21.16 -9.36
N GLU A 41 -5.51 21.95 -8.28
CA GLU A 41 -4.47 22.07 -7.25
C GLU A 41 -4.25 20.74 -6.52
N GLY A 42 -5.33 20.06 -6.12
CA GLY A 42 -5.26 18.72 -5.53
C GLY A 42 -4.56 17.72 -6.45
N ILE A 43 -4.91 17.73 -7.74
CA ILE A 43 -4.25 16.90 -8.77
C ILE A 43 -2.77 17.24 -8.92
N ALA A 44 -2.43 18.54 -9.00
CA ALA A 44 -1.06 19.00 -9.13
C ALA A 44 -0.20 18.55 -7.94
N ARG A 45 -0.71 18.66 -6.71
CA ARG A 45 -0.05 18.19 -5.49
C ARG A 45 0.24 16.69 -5.55
N ALA A 46 -0.72 15.88 -5.97
CA ALA A 46 -0.52 14.44 -6.11
C ALA A 46 0.46 14.10 -7.25
N ALA A 47 0.50 14.90 -8.31
CA ALA A 47 1.47 14.77 -9.40
C ALA A 47 2.90 15.15 -8.96
N GLU A 48 3.04 16.14 -8.08
CA GLU A 48 4.34 16.44 -7.44
C GLU A 48 4.83 15.25 -6.62
N LEU A 49 3.95 14.61 -5.85
CA LEU A 49 4.27 13.39 -5.09
C LEU A 49 4.67 12.23 -6.01
N GLU A 50 3.99 12.01 -7.14
CA GLU A 50 4.37 10.98 -8.12
C GLU A 50 5.80 11.19 -8.65
N ASN A 51 6.18 12.44 -8.89
CA ASN A 51 7.49 12.80 -9.43
C ASN A 51 8.59 12.85 -8.36
N LYS A 52 8.24 12.78 -7.07
CA LYS A 52 9.23 12.77 -5.98
C LYS A 52 10.02 11.46 -5.97
N PRO A 53 11.37 11.54 -5.87
CA PRO A 53 12.21 10.35 -5.84
C PRO A 53 12.30 9.76 -4.42
N PHE A 54 11.16 9.38 -3.82
CA PHE A 54 11.09 8.91 -2.42
C PHE A 54 12.09 7.81 -2.07
N PHE A 55 12.36 6.92 -3.02
CA PHE A 55 13.38 5.89 -2.87
C PHE A 55 14.79 6.48 -2.71
N LEU A 56 15.16 7.44 -3.55
CA LEU A 56 16.48 8.08 -3.51
C LEU A 56 16.63 8.98 -2.29
N GLU A 57 15.54 9.63 -1.84
CA GLU A 57 15.51 10.36 -0.56
C GLU A 57 15.94 9.44 0.59
N GLY A 58 15.20 8.34 0.81
CA GLY A 58 15.53 7.41 1.89
C GLY A 58 16.89 6.73 1.74
N LEU A 59 17.30 6.42 0.50
CA LEU A 59 18.62 5.85 0.25
C LEU A 59 19.74 6.84 0.62
N SER A 60 19.63 8.10 0.18
CA SER A 60 20.64 9.12 0.43
C SER A 60 20.74 9.51 1.91
N GLU A 61 19.60 9.58 2.60
CA GLU A 61 19.51 9.81 4.04
C GLU A 61 20.23 8.70 4.79
N ARG A 62 19.86 7.43 4.51
CA ARG A 62 20.48 6.29 5.17
C ARG A 62 21.97 6.18 4.89
N LEU A 63 22.42 6.42 3.66
CA LEU A 63 23.84 6.40 3.34
C LEU A 63 24.62 7.52 4.05
N THR A 64 24.00 8.68 4.24
CA THR A 64 24.57 9.79 5.02
C THR A 64 24.73 9.41 6.49
N GLU A 65 23.73 8.77 7.10
CA GLU A 65 23.83 8.21 8.46
C GLU A 65 24.96 7.19 8.60
N LEU A 66 25.20 6.43 7.53
CA LEU A 66 26.26 5.42 7.44
C LEU A 66 27.64 6.01 7.08
N GLY A 67 27.77 7.34 7.08
CA GLY A 67 29.04 8.04 6.89
C GLY A 67 29.42 8.34 5.44
N VAL A 68 28.48 8.24 4.50
CA VAL A 68 28.66 8.59 3.09
C VAL A 68 27.75 9.77 2.75
N PRO A 69 28.23 11.03 2.89
CA PRO A 69 27.41 12.20 2.58
C PRO A 69 27.00 12.22 1.12
N CYS A 70 25.69 12.17 0.87
CA CYS A 70 25.11 12.23 -0.46
C CYS A 70 23.67 12.74 -0.42
N THR A 71 23.20 13.24 -1.55
CA THR A 71 21.84 13.69 -1.79
C THR A 71 21.15 12.78 -2.81
N PRO A 72 19.82 12.89 -3.02
CA PRO A 72 19.12 12.12 -4.05
C PRO A 72 19.65 12.31 -5.47
N ALA A 73 20.35 13.43 -5.74
CA ALA A 73 20.96 13.71 -7.04
C ALA A 73 22.29 12.95 -7.26
N ASP A 74 22.94 12.49 -6.20
CA ASP A 74 24.28 11.89 -6.22
C ASP A 74 24.26 10.39 -6.57
N THR A 75 23.56 10.05 -7.65
CA THR A 75 23.28 8.65 -8.06
C THR A 75 24.53 7.79 -8.21
N GLU A 76 25.65 8.33 -8.71
CA GLU A 76 26.91 7.57 -8.86
C GLU A 76 27.62 7.31 -7.52
N ILE A 77 27.54 8.26 -6.57
CA ILE A 77 28.07 8.08 -5.21
C ILE A 77 27.27 6.99 -4.50
N MET A 78 25.94 7.13 -4.51
CA MET A 78 25.03 6.14 -3.93
C MET A 78 25.24 4.76 -4.56
N LEU A 79 25.33 4.67 -5.89
CA LEU A 79 25.49 3.40 -6.60
C LEU A 79 26.81 2.71 -6.26
N THR A 80 27.89 3.49 -6.18
CA THR A 80 29.21 2.98 -5.80
C THR A 80 29.17 2.39 -4.40
N GLU A 81 28.58 3.11 -3.46
CA GLU A 81 28.50 2.67 -2.08
C GLU A 81 27.56 1.47 -1.90
N VAL A 82 26.40 1.46 -2.54
CA VAL A 82 25.49 0.31 -2.54
C VAL A 82 26.20 -0.93 -3.08
N LYS A 83 26.94 -0.82 -4.21
CA LYS A 83 27.73 -1.94 -4.75
C LYS A 83 28.79 -2.44 -3.77
N ARG A 84 29.50 -1.53 -3.10
CA ARG A 84 30.50 -1.86 -2.08
C ARG A 84 29.85 -2.63 -0.93
N ARG A 85 28.71 -2.17 -0.42
CA ARG A 85 27.96 -2.76 0.68
C ARG A 85 27.40 -4.14 0.35
N TYR A 86 26.81 -4.33 -0.83
CA TYR A 86 26.40 -5.66 -1.30
C TYR A 86 27.56 -6.67 -1.29
N LYS A 87 28.74 -6.25 -1.76
CA LYS A 87 29.93 -7.12 -1.77
C LYS A 87 30.45 -7.41 -0.35
N ALA A 88 30.47 -6.38 0.50
CA ALA A 88 31.07 -6.47 1.83
C ALA A 88 30.18 -7.21 2.84
N LEU A 89 28.87 -6.97 2.81
CA LEU A 89 27.92 -7.43 3.82
C LEU A 89 27.07 -8.63 3.39
N LEU A 90 26.85 -8.79 2.07
CA LEU A 90 26.01 -9.86 1.52
C LEU A 90 26.83 -10.84 0.66
N HIS A 91 28.15 -10.64 0.58
CA HIS A 91 29.08 -11.44 -0.20
C HIS A 91 28.67 -11.68 -1.66
N LYS A 92 28.00 -10.69 -2.28
CA LYS A 92 27.45 -10.83 -3.63
C LYS A 92 27.49 -9.54 -4.44
N ALA A 93 27.28 -9.68 -5.75
CA ALA A 93 27.13 -8.52 -6.64
C ALA A 93 25.77 -7.84 -6.45
N CYS A 94 25.75 -6.50 -6.51
CA CYS A 94 24.50 -5.74 -6.50
C CYS A 94 23.64 -6.08 -7.74
N PRO A 95 22.39 -6.57 -7.57
CA PRO A 95 21.51 -6.94 -8.67
C PRO A 95 21.26 -5.78 -9.64
N ARG A 96 21.17 -6.07 -10.94
CA ARG A 96 20.92 -5.05 -11.98
C ARG A 96 19.68 -4.20 -11.66
N THR A 97 18.61 -4.83 -11.20
CA THR A 97 17.36 -4.15 -10.82
C THR A 97 17.58 -3.10 -9.72
N VAL A 98 18.38 -3.42 -8.69
CA VAL A 98 18.71 -2.46 -7.62
C VAL A 98 19.57 -1.33 -8.18
N GLN A 99 20.52 -1.63 -9.06
CA GLN A 99 21.32 -0.58 -9.72
C GLN A 99 20.46 0.36 -10.58
N GLU A 100 19.41 -0.16 -11.24
CA GLU A 100 18.45 0.65 -11.99
C GLU A 100 17.61 1.53 -11.06
N TRP A 101 17.28 1.05 -9.85
CA TRP A 101 16.58 1.87 -8.86
C TRP A 101 17.40 3.07 -8.40
N VAL A 102 18.69 2.86 -8.12
CA VAL A 102 19.60 3.97 -7.76
C VAL A 102 19.77 4.98 -8.89
N ARG A 103 19.52 4.58 -10.14
CA ARG A 103 19.52 5.46 -11.32
C ARG A 103 18.16 6.11 -11.61
N GLY A 104 17.19 5.99 -10.70
CA GLY A 104 15.90 6.68 -10.78
C GLY A 104 14.75 5.83 -11.27
N THR A 105 14.95 4.53 -11.57
CA THR A 105 13.80 3.65 -11.79
C THR A 105 13.06 3.42 -10.48
N THR A 106 11.74 3.58 -10.49
CA THR A 106 10.93 3.34 -9.30
C THR A 106 11.02 1.87 -8.84
N PRO A 107 11.32 1.59 -7.56
CA PRO A 107 11.29 0.23 -7.04
C PRO A 107 9.93 -0.44 -7.23
N GLY A 108 9.94 -1.63 -7.84
CA GLY A 108 8.73 -2.42 -8.04
C GLY A 108 8.37 -3.24 -6.79
N VAL A 109 7.08 -3.33 -6.47
CA VAL A 109 6.55 -4.06 -5.29
C VAL A 109 6.72 -5.59 -5.36
N THR A 110 7.08 -6.13 -6.54
CA THR A 110 7.21 -7.57 -6.79
C THR A 110 8.60 -8.13 -6.52
N ASN A 111 9.62 -7.28 -6.38
CA ASN A 111 11.02 -7.70 -6.23
C ASN A 111 11.43 -7.87 -4.75
N ARG A 112 10.56 -8.47 -3.92
CA ARG A 112 10.67 -8.54 -2.46
C ARG A 112 12.07 -8.91 -1.95
N LEU A 113 12.70 -9.92 -2.57
CA LEU A 113 14.06 -10.33 -2.22
C LEU A 113 15.08 -9.17 -2.37
N ASN A 114 15.06 -8.47 -3.50
CA ASN A 114 15.94 -7.32 -3.73
C ASN A 114 15.66 -6.18 -2.75
N ASN A 115 14.39 -5.95 -2.37
CA ASN A 115 14.03 -4.94 -1.38
C ASN A 115 14.68 -5.22 -0.02
N TYR A 116 14.55 -6.46 0.50
CA TYR A 116 15.15 -6.83 1.78
C TYR A 116 16.66 -6.87 1.72
N GLU A 117 17.24 -7.40 0.65
CA GLU A 117 18.68 -7.45 0.50
C GLU A 117 19.31 -6.06 0.43
N LEU A 118 18.61 -5.09 -0.17
CA LEU A 118 19.03 -3.70 -0.10
C LEU A 118 18.97 -3.19 1.34
N CYS A 119 17.90 -3.49 2.08
CA CYS A 119 17.78 -3.11 3.50
C CYS A 119 18.91 -3.71 4.34
N CYS A 120 19.28 -4.98 4.11
CA CYS A 120 20.44 -5.61 4.75
C CYS A 120 21.76 -4.91 4.37
N ALA A 121 21.95 -4.55 3.10
CA ALA A 121 23.14 -3.83 2.65
C ALA A 121 23.24 -2.42 3.25
N LEU A 122 22.09 -1.82 3.59
CA LEU A 122 21.95 -0.55 4.30
C LEU A 122 21.95 -0.72 5.83
N GLU A 123 22.21 -1.93 6.33
CA GLU A 123 22.28 -2.25 7.76
C GLU A 123 21.03 -1.78 8.52
N LEU A 124 19.85 -1.87 7.89
CA LEU A 124 18.58 -1.51 8.53
C LEU A 124 18.14 -2.64 9.47
N ASP A 125 17.70 -2.28 10.67
CA ASP A 125 17.08 -3.23 11.60
C ASP A 125 15.61 -3.55 11.23
N TYR A 126 14.92 -4.31 12.07
CA TYR A 126 13.51 -4.65 11.91
C TYR A 126 12.59 -3.42 11.77
N GLN A 127 12.71 -2.42 12.64
CA GLN A 127 11.85 -1.25 12.62
C GLN A 127 12.20 -0.32 11.45
N GLN A 128 13.49 -0.10 11.23
CA GLN A 128 13.99 0.73 10.13
C GLN A 128 13.64 0.13 8.76
N THR A 129 13.71 -1.20 8.62
CA THR A 129 13.25 -1.89 7.42
C THR A 129 11.75 -1.66 7.21
N ALA A 130 10.95 -1.79 8.27
CA ALA A 130 9.51 -1.58 8.17
C ALA A 130 9.16 -0.17 7.65
N VAL A 131 9.79 0.85 8.24
CA VAL A 131 9.65 2.26 7.84
C VAL A 131 10.13 2.46 6.40
N PHE A 132 11.26 1.87 6.01
CA PHE A 132 11.82 2.03 4.67
C PHE A 132 10.89 1.47 3.58
N PHE A 133 10.28 0.30 3.84
CA PHE A 133 9.29 -0.27 2.93
C PHE A 133 8.07 0.64 2.76
N GLN A 134 7.55 1.18 3.85
CA GLN A 134 6.36 2.02 3.82
C GLN A 134 6.63 3.39 3.19
N LYS A 135 7.74 4.06 3.54
CA LYS A 135 8.03 5.43 3.09
C LYS A 135 8.75 5.53 1.75
N HIS A 136 9.65 4.58 1.45
CA HIS A 136 10.58 4.70 0.32
C HIS A 136 10.35 3.64 -0.77
N PHE A 137 9.80 2.47 -0.42
CA PHE A 137 9.25 1.53 -1.40
C PHE A 137 7.75 1.71 -1.65
N LEU A 138 7.05 2.47 -0.79
CA LEU A 138 5.61 2.69 -0.84
C LEU A 138 4.81 1.38 -0.86
N THR A 139 5.21 0.41 -0.03
CA THR A 139 4.58 -0.91 0.02
C THR A 139 4.66 -1.54 1.41
N LEU A 140 3.94 -2.64 1.60
CA LEU A 140 3.89 -3.37 2.87
C LEU A 140 5.28 -3.94 3.23
N PRO A 141 5.72 -3.86 4.50
CA PRO A 141 7.02 -4.36 4.89
C PRO A 141 7.10 -5.88 5.07
N TYR A 142 6.12 -6.55 5.67
CA TYR A 142 6.21 -7.98 6.00
C TYR A 142 4.95 -8.75 5.62
N HIS A 143 4.88 -9.21 4.38
CA HIS A 143 3.84 -10.11 3.94
C HIS A 143 4.13 -11.56 4.37
N VAL A 144 3.94 -11.89 5.65
CA VAL A 144 4.37 -13.17 6.26
C VAL A 144 3.77 -14.44 5.68
N LYS A 145 2.74 -14.35 4.82
CA LYS A 145 2.25 -15.49 4.05
C LYS A 145 3.11 -15.80 2.82
N CYS A 146 4.01 -14.90 2.46
CA CYS A 146 5.10 -15.13 1.53
C CYS A 146 6.32 -15.66 2.28
N ARG A 147 6.92 -16.73 1.78
CA ARG A 147 8.13 -17.35 2.32
C ARG A 147 9.28 -16.35 2.48
N THR A 148 9.52 -15.52 1.46
CA THR A 148 10.62 -14.55 1.48
C THR A 148 10.48 -13.58 2.65
N ASP A 149 9.30 -12.98 2.76
CA ASP A 149 8.98 -12.02 3.80
C ASP A 149 8.97 -12.65 5.20
N ALA A 150 8.50 -13.89 5.35
CA ALA A 150 8.52 -14.61 6.62
C ALA A 150 9.95 -14.85 7.12
N VAL A 151 10.86 -15.28 6.22
CA VAL A 151 12.29 -15.46 6.55
C VAL A 151 12.93 -14.13 6.93
N PHE A 152 12.73 -13.07 6.16
CA PHE A 152 13.31 -11.77 6.51
C PHE A 152 12.70 -11.16 7.78
N LEU A 153 11.41 -11.33 8.04
CA LEU A 153 10.82 -10.93 9.32
C LEU A 153 11.51 -11.65 10.47
N TYR A 154 11.64 -12.98 10.38
CA TYR A 154 12.33 -13.78 11.40
C TYR A 154 13.77 -13.31 11.63
N CYS A 155 14.56 -13.21 10.56
CA CYS A 155 15.97 -12.86 10.67
C CYS A 155 16.17 -11.44 11.20
N LEU A 156 15.41 -10.46 10.73
CA LEU A 156 15.54 -9.07 11.19
C LEU A 156 15.09 -8.92 12.65
N TYR A 157 13.99 -9.58 13.03
CA TYR A 157 13.46 -9.50 14.40
C TYR A 157 14.40 -10.15 15.43
N HIS A 158 14.94 -11.33 15.10
CA HIS A 158 15.87 -12.08 15.98
C HIS A 158 17.35 -11.76 15.73
N LYS A 159 17.63 -10.70 14.95
CA LYS A 159 18.97 -10.20 14.63
C LYS A 159 19.90 -11.28 14.08
N ARG A 160 19.36 -12.20 13.27
CA ARG A 160 20.14 -13.19 12.54
C ARG A 160 20.89 -12.53 11.38
N PRO A 161 22.12 -12.97 11.09
CA PRO A 161 22.90 -12.42 9.98
C PRO A 161 22.28 -12.80 8.63
N TYR A 162 22.68 -12.09 7.57
CA TYR A 162 22.13 -12.31 6.22
C TYR A 162 22.41 -13.73 5.70
N GLU A 163 23.54 -14.32 6.06
CA GLU A 163 23.92 -15.69 5.70
C GLU A 163 22.84 -16.69 6.14
N THR A 164 22.33 -16.54 7.37
CA THR A 164 21.22 -17.36 7.87
C THR A 164 19.97 -17.17 7.02
N ALA A 165 19.62 -15.93 6.65
CA ALA A 165 18.49 -15.68 5.78
C ALA A 165 18.66 -16.34 4.39
N ALA A 166 19.86 -16.27 3.82
CA ALA A 166 20.17 -16.89 2.52
C ALA A 166 20.07 -18.42 2.58
N GLU A 167 20.60 -19.05 3.62
CA GLU A 167 20.48 -20.49 3.87
C GLU A 167 19.02 -20.93 4.05
N MET A 168 18.27 -20.21 4.89
CA MET A 168 16.84 -20.46 5.12
C MET A 168 16.02 -20.32 3.84
N LEU A 169 16.30 -19.31 3.01
CA LEU A 169 15.62 -19.14 1.72
C LEU A 169 15.92 -20.29 0.75
N GLU A 170 17.16 -20.78 0.73
CA GLU A 170 17.55 -21.92 -0.09
C GLU A 170 16.84 -23.20 0.35
N GLU A 171 16.88 -23.52 1.66
CA GLU A 171 16.19 -24.67 2.23
C GLU A 171 14.68 -24.57 2.00
N ALA A 172 14.11 -23.39 2.18
CA ALA A 172 12.68 -23.18 2.03
C ALA A 172 12.20 -23.39 0.59
N LYS A 173 13.06 -23.37 -0.44
CA LYS A 173 12.68 -23.73 -1.83
C LYS A 173 11.99 -25.10 -1.91
N GLY A 174 12.38 -26.05 -1.04
CA GLY A 174 11.79 -27.39 -0.96
C GLY A 174 10.41 -27.45 -0.30
N CYS A 175 9.94 -26.38 0.35
CA CYS A 175 8.66 -26.39 1.03
C CYS A 175 7.47 -26.42 0.05
N VAL A 176 6.50 -27.30 0.33
CA VAL A 176 5.28 -27.46 -0.46
C VAL A 176 4.21 -26.47 0.04
N PRO A 177 3.59 -25.66 -0.84
CA PRO A 177 2.48 -24.81 -0.46
C PRO A 177 1.29 -25.62 0.05
N GLN A 178 0.75 -25.23 1.20
CA GLN A 178 -0.47 -25.78 1.76
C GLN A 178 -1.70 -25.20 1.06
N GLU A 179 -2.73 -26.03 0.87
CA GLU A 179 -3.95 -25.66 0.14
C GLU A 179 -5.06 -25.07 1.02
N ASN A 180 -4.90 -24.87 2.35
CA ASN A 180 -5.95 -24.32 3.23
C ASN A 180 -5.40 -23.54 4.46
N ALA A 181 -4.89 -22.33 4.23
CA ALA A 181 -4.32 -21.43 5.23
C ALA A 181 -5.35 -20.49 5.85
N HIS A 182 -6.07 -20.96 6.86
CA HIS A 182 -7.03 -20.12 7.60
C HIS A 182 -6.38 -19.27 8.71
N THR A 183 -5.07 -19.38 8.92
CA THR A 183 -4.38 -18.65 9.98
C THR A 183 -4.36 -17.15 9.70
N ALA A 184 -4.75 -16.36 10.70
CA ALA A 184 -4.74 -14.91 10.62
C ALA A 184 -3.30 -14.38 10.52
N THR A 185 -3.08 -13.32 9.74
CA THR A 185 -1.75 -12.72 9.53
C THR A 185 -1.08 -12.33 10.85
N ALA A 186 -1.83 -11.72 11.78
CA ALA A 186 -1.34 -11.34 13.10
C ALA A 186 -0.86 -12.54 13.94
N GLN A 187 -1.56 -13.68 13.84
CA GLN A 187 -1.15 -14.91 14.52
C GLN A 187 0.16 -15.47 13.94
N ILE A 188 0.31 -15.45 12.60
CA ILE A 188 1.55 -15.88 11.94
C ILE A 188 2.72 -15.02 12.42
N ILE A 189 2.56 -13.69 12.42
CA ILE A 189 3.62 -12.78 12.90
C ILE A 189 3.98 -13.07 14.35
N SER A 190 2.98 -13.19 15.23
CA SER A 190 3.20 -13.49 16.65
C SER A 190 3.97 -14.79 16.85
N VAL A 191 3.66 -15.84 16.08
CA VAL A 191 4.38 -17.12 16.18
C VAL A 191 5.83 -16.99 15.71
N ILE A 192 6.09 -16.28 14.61
CA ILE A 192 7.45 -16.06 14.12
C ILE A 192 8.28 -15.28 15.16
N GLN A 193 7.71 -14.23 15.75
CA GLN A 193 8.39 -13.41 16.77
C GLN A 193 8.66 -14.16 18.07
N GLN A 194 7.81 -15.14 18.43
CA GLN A 194 7.99 -15.96 19.64
C GLN A 194 8.90 -17.18 19.42
N THR A 195 9.19 -17.52 18.16
CA THR A 195 10.09 -18.62 17.82
C THR A 195 11.50 -18.06 17.69
N ASP A 196 12.37 -18.24 18.68
CA ASP A 196 13.80 -17.86 18.63
C ASP A 196 14.69 -19.13 18.51
N ASP A 197 14.36 -19.99 17.55
CA ASP A 197 15.14 -21.19 17.21
C ASP A 197 15.04 -21.44 15.71
N ASP A 198 16.19 -21.45 15.04
CA ASP A 198 16.26 -21.50 13.57
C ASP A 198 15.61 -22.78 13.02
N ALA A 199 15.85 -23.92 13.69
CA ALA A 199 15.29 -25.19 13.27
C ALA A 199 13.78 -25.28 13.52
N GLN A 200 13.28 -24.72 14.63
CA GLN A 200 11.85 -24.62 14.92
C GLN A 200 11.13 -23.70 13.95
N PHE A 201 11.73 -22.56 13.62
CA PHE A 201 11.20 -21.65 12.63
C PHE A 201 11.13 -22.32 11.25
N MET A 202 12.17 -23.05 10.82
CA MET A 202 12.13 -23.75 9.53
C MET A 202 11.10 -24.87 9.49
N ARG A 203 10.91 -25.62 10.59
CA ARG A 203 9.79 -26.57 10.72
C ARG A 203 8.44 -25.87 10.61
N TYR A 204 8.28 -24.73 11.28
CA TYR A 204 7.06 -23.93 11.22
C TYR A 204 6.80 -23.44 9.80
N LEU A 205 7.79 -22.82 9.16
CA LEU A 205 7.72 -22.29 7.80
C LEU A 205 7.36 -23.39 6.79
N SER A 206 7.95 -24.58 6.93
CA SER A 206 7.62 -25.74 6.08
C SER A 206 6.18 -26.21 6.24
N ALA A 207 5.68 -26.25 7.48
CA ALA A 207 4.30 -26.62 7.79
C ALA A 207 3.28 -25.53 7.41
N HIS A 208 3.71 -24.28 7.25
CA HIS A 208 2.86 -23.10 7.00
C HIS A 208 3.29 -22.32 5.76
N CYS A 209 3.87 -22.99 4.76
CA CYS A 209 4.14 -22.38 3.46
C CYS A 209 2.82 -22.17 2.72
N TYR A 210 2.47 -20.93 2.40
CA TYR A 210 1.19 -20.62 1.77
C TYR A 210 1.36 -20.19 0.32
N GLY A 211 0.43 -20.64 -0.53
CA GLY A 211 0.36 -20.22 -1.92
C GLY A 211 -0.21 -18.80 -2.07
N ASN A 212 0.09 -18.14 -3.19
CA ASN A 212 -0.37 -16.78 -3.49
C ASN A 212 -1.90 -16.61 -3.45
N ALA A 213 -2.66 -17.68 -3.74
CA ALA A 213 -4.13 -17.66 -3.73
C ALA A 213 -4.74 -17.44 -2.33
N GLN A 214 -3.99 -17.71 -1.26
CA GLN A 214 -4.50 -17.67 0.13
C GLN A 214 -4.10 -16.41 0.89
N GLN A 215 -3.47 -15.49 0.19
CA GLN A 215 -3.09 -14.19 0.70
C GLN A 215 -4.34 -13.30 0.78
N PHE A 216 -4.42 -12.48 1.83
CA PHE A 216 -5.48 -11.47 2.03
C PHE A 216 -6.92 -12.00 2.10
N GLN A 217 -7.14 -13.24 2.58
CA GLN A 217 -8.48 -13.81 2.73
C GLN A 217 -9.41 -12.97 3.63
N LEU A 218 -8.91 -12.45 4.75
CA LEU A 218 -9.67 -11.51 5.58
C LEU A 218 -10.05 -10.25 4.81
N ALA A 219 -9.09 -9.67 4.07
CA ALA A 219 -9.36 -8.50 3.24
C ALA A 219 -10.44 -8.79 2.19
N ARG A 220 -10.45 -9.99 1.59
CA ARG A 220 -11.50 -10.40 0.64
C ARG A 220 -12.87 -10.55 1.30
N SER A 221 -12.93 -11.11 2.52
CA SER A 221 -14.18 -11.18 3.29
C SER A 221 -14.75 -9.77 3.48
N ILE A 222 -13.92 -8.87 4.02
CA ILE A 222 -14.31 -7.48 4.27
C ILE A 222 -14.68 -6.77 2.96
N ILE A 223 -13.91 -6.93 1.88
CA ILE A 223 -14.25 -6.38 0.57
C ILE A 223 -15.62 -6.88 0.09
N ASN A 224 -15.92 -8.17 0.23
CA ASN A 224 -17.22 -8.72 -0.18
C ASN A 224 -18.38 -8.21 0.68
N GLU A 225 -18.15 -8.04 1.99
CA GLU A 225 -19.12 -7.42 2.91
C GLU A 225 -19.41 -5.96 2.51
N GLU A 226 -18.37 -5.17 2.28
CA GLU A 226 -18.48 -3.77 1.86
C GLU A 226 -19.13 -3.63 0.47
N ILE A 227 -18.85 -4.56 -0.46
CA ILE A 227 -19.55 -4.63 -1.76
C ILE A 227 -21.06 -4.87 -1.54
N GLY A 228 -21.42 -5.68 -0.55
CA GLY A 228 -22.81 -5.91 -0.15
C GLY A 228 -23.52 -4.61 0.20
N LEU A 229 -22.91 -3.80 1.08
CA LEU A 229 -23.44 -2.51 1.52
C LEU A 229 -23.63 -1.53 0.35
N VAL A 230 -22.65 -1.42 -0.56
CA VAL A 230 -22.79 -0.58 -1.76
C VAL A 230 -23.96 -1.06 -2.62
N LYS A 231 -24.10 -2.38 -2.81
CA LYS A 231 -25.20 -2.95 -3.61
C LYS A 231 -26.56 -2.68 -2.96
N GLU A 232 -26.66 -2.74 -1.63
CA GLU A 232 -27.88 -2.39 -0.90
C GLU A 232 -28.25 -0.91 -1.08
N SER A 233 -27.28 0.01 -1.00
CA SER A 233 -27.51 1.44 -1.27
C SER A 233 -28.01 1.66 -2.71
N ILE A 234 -27.35 1.07 -3.71
CA ILE A 234 -27.76 1.19 -5.12
C ILE A 234 -29.20 0.69 -5.34
N LEU A 235 -29.59 -0.38 -4.66
CA LEU A 235 -30.93 -0.93 -4.73
C LEU A 235 -31.96 -0.02 -4.06
N ALA A 236 -31.62 0.60 -2.93
CA ALA A 236 -32.49 1.51 -2.19
C ALA A 236 -32.83 2.77 -3.00
N ASP A 237 -31.88 3.28 -3.80
CA ASP A 237 -32.08 4.46 -4.65
C ASP A 237 -33.09 4.24 -5.79
N GLY A 238 -33.46 2.98 -6.08
CA GLY A 238 -34.58 2.61 -6.96
C GLY A 238 -34.43 2.99 -8.45
N ALA A 239 -33.35 3.68 -8.83
CA ALA A 239 -33.14 4.21 -10.18
C ALA A 239 -32.59 3.18 -11.19
N ALA A 240 -32.06 2.05 -10.74
CA ALA A 240 -31.33 1.11 -11.58
C ALA A 240 -32.15 -0.16 -11.93
N VAL A 241 -32.35 -0.41 -13.22
CA VAL A 241 -32.82 -1.72 -13.71
C VAL A 241 -31.65 -2.71 -13.64
N ILE A 242 -31.72 -3.64 -12.70
CA ILE A 242 -30.73 -4.71 -12.53
C ILE A 242 -31.29 -6.00 -13.12
N ASN A 243 -30.67 -6.44 -14.22
CA ASN A 243 -31.06 -7.64 -14.95
C ASN A 243 -29.99 -8.74 -14.94
N SER A 244 -28.80 -8.48 -14.39
CA SER A 244 -27.74 -9.48 -14.24
C SER A 244 -26.73 -9.12 -13.12
N PRO A 245 -25.97 -10.10 -12.60
CA PRO A 245 -24.87 -9.86 -11.66
C PRO A 245 -23.76 -8.95 -12.22
N GLU A 246 -23.44 -9.08 -13.51
CA GLU A 246 -22.44 -8.24 -14.19
C GLU A 246 -22.91 -6.79 -14.25
N ARG A 247 -24.21 -6.57 -14.50
CA ARG A 247 -24.80 -5.23 -14.47
C ARG A 247 -24.67 -4.62 -13.08
N MET A 248 -24.91 -5.41 -12.03
CA MET A 248 -24.74 -4.96 -10.65
C MET A 248 -23.28 -4.61 -10.34
N ASN A 249 -22.32 -5.47 -10.71
CA ASN A 249 -20.89 -5.18 -10.53
C ASN A 249 -20.47 -3.89 -11.27
N SER A 250 -21.03 -3.65 -12.46
CA SER A 250 -20.80 -2.42 -13.22
C SER A 250 -21.34 -1.18 -12.53
N LEU A 251 -22.51 -1.29 -11.88
CA LEU A 251 -23.07 -0.22 -11.07
C LEU A 251 -22.22 0.02 -9.81
N THR A 252 -21.74 -1.04 -9.15
CA THR A 252 -20.79 -0.91 -8.03
C THR A 252 -19.54 -0.15 -8.46
N VAL A 253 -18.90 -0.52 -9.59
CA VAL A 253 -17.72 0.22 -10.09
C VAL A 253 -18.07 1.68 -10.39
N SER A 254 -19.23 1.94 -11.00
CA SER A 254 -19.69 3.30 -11.29
C SER A 254 -19.93 4.12 -10.02
N ALA A 255 -20.40 3.50 -8.93
CA ALA A 255 -20.57 4.15 -7.64
C ALA A 255 -19.23 4.40 -6.94
N LEU A 256 -18.20 3.58 -7.18
CA LEU A 256 -16.89 3.83 -6.57
C LEU A 256 -16.08 4.90 -7.29
N LEU A 257 -16.26 5.05 -8.61
CA LEU A 257 -15.39 5.88 -9.45
C LEU A 257 -16.09 7.04 -10.16
N GLY A 258 -17.43 7.05 -10.21
CA GLY A 258 -18.20 8.05 -10.93
C GLY A 258 -18.32 7.79 -12.44
N TYR A 259 -17.72 6.71 -12.96
CA TYR A 259 -17.79 6.37 -14.39
C TYR A 259 -17.71 4.86 -14.66
N LYS A 260 -18.12 4.47 -15.87
CA LYS A 260 -17.93 3.10 -16.39
C LYS A 260 -16.51 2.95 -16.95
N TYR A 261 -15.65 2.20 -16.27
CA TYR A 261 -14.25 2.02 -16.66
C TYR A 261 -14.05 1.47 -18.09
N GLN A 262 -15.02 0.68 -18.60
CA GLN A 262 -14.93 0.09 -19.95
C GLN A 262 -15.25 1.03 -21.12
N SER A 263 -15.66 2.29 -20.89
CA SER A 263 -16.28 3.10 -21.95
C SER A 263 -15.36 4.00 -22.78
N ARG A 264 -14.04 4.11 -22.55
CA ARG A 264 -13.23 5.09 -23.31
C ARG A 264 -11.84 4.62 -23.74
N GLY A 265 -11.50 4.99 -24.98
CA GLY A 265 -10.36 4.49 -25.77
C GLY A 265 -8.99 5.04 -25.37
N LYS A 266 -7.96 4.33 -25.83
CA LYS A 266 -6.52 4.58 -25.62
C LYS A 266 -5.98 5.85 -26.31
N ASN A 267 -6.49 7.04 -25.99
CA ASN A 267 -5.82 8.29 -26.37
C ASN A 267 -5.15 8.88 -25.13
N ASP A 268 -3.87 8.56 -24.97
CA ASP A 268 -3.04 8.78 -23.78
C ASP A 268 -2.39 10.19 -23.73
N ALA A 269 -3.02 11.20 -24.34
CA ALA A 269 -2.37 12.48 -24.64
C ALA A 269 -2.61 13.61 -23.61
N GLY A 270 -3.23 13.32 -22.45
CA GLY A 270 -3.58 14.38 -21.48
C GLY A 270 -3.85 13.88 -20.05
N ARG A 271 -3.15 12.86 -19.55
CA ARG A 271 -3.36 12.42 -18.16
C ARG A 271 -2.99 13.54 -17.19
N ARG A 272 -3.99 14.15 -16.55
CA ARG A 272 -3.76 15.05 -15.40
C ARG A 272 -3.53 14.25 -14.12
N LEU A 273 -4.22 13.13 -13.93
CA LEU A 273 -4.09 12.35 -12.71
C LEU A 273 -2.77 11.54 -12.66
N PRO A 274 -2.18 11.39 -11.47
CA PRO A 274 -1.01 10.57 -11.25
C PRO A 274 -1.22 9.12 -11.73
N LYS A 275 -0.19 8.50 -12.30
CA LYS A 275 -0.20 7.08 -12.69
C LYS A 275 -0.48 6.18 -11.48
N ARG A 276 0.17 6.45 -10.34
CA ARG A 276 -0.08 5.74 -9.07
C ARG A 276 -1.49 5.94 -8.53
N PHE A 277 -2.24 6.95 -8.98
CA PHE A 277 -3.67 7.03 -8.68
C PHE A 277 -4.45 6.04 -9.56
N THR A 278 -4.23 6.11 -10.87
CA THR A 278 -5.04 5.42 -11.89
C THR A 278 -4.72 3.94 -12.09
N GLU A 279 -3.50 3.50 -11.76
CA GLU A 279 -3.13 2.09 -11.87
C GLU A 279 -3.81 1.22 -10.81
N SER A 280 -4.15 -0.02 -11.16
CA SER A 280 -4.76 -0.98 -10.23
C SER A 280 -6.10 -0.53 -9.60
N LEU A 281 -6.84 0.39 -10.22
CA LEU A 281 -8.22 0.68 -9.83
C LEU A 281 -9.16 -0.48 -10.24
N PRO A 282 -10.24 -0.73 -9.47
CA PRO A 282 -11.22 -1.76 -9.83
C PRO A 282 -12.00 -1.38 -11.08
N ASN A 283 -12.18 -2.35 -11.97
CA ASN A 283 -13.11 -2.33 -13.10
C ASN A 283 -14.02 -3.56 -13.05
N ASP A 284 -14.97 -3.67 -13.98
CA ASP A 284 -15.97 -4.75 -14.00
C ASP A 284 -15.33 -6.15 -13.97
N VAL A 285 -14.23 -6.33 -14.71
CA VAL A 285 -13.51 -7.62 -14.80
C VAL A 285 -12.76 -7.91 -13.51
N THR A 286 -12.00 -6.94 -13.00
CA THR A 286 -11.21 -7.15 -11.78
C THR A 286 -12.10 -7.29 -10.54
N LEU A 287 -13.24 -6.59 -10.49
CA LEU A 287 -14.20 -6.74 -9.40
C LEU A 287 -14.81 -8.15 -9.42
N GLY A 288 -15.21 -8.65 -10.60
CA GLY A 288 -15.66 -10.04 -10.76
C GLY A 288 -14.61 -11.06 -10.29
N ARG A 289 -13.34 -10.86 -10.65
CA ARG A 289 -12.21 -11.68 -10.17
C ARG A 289 -12.06 -11.65 -8.65
N ILE A 290 -12.21 -10.48 -8.02
CA ILE A 290 -12.15 -10.35 -6.56
C ILE A 290 -13.27 -11.16 -5.90
N ILE A 291 -14.51 -10.98 -6.36
CA ILE A 291 -15.71 -11.66 -5.84
C ILE A 291 -15.59 -13.18 -5.99
N ASN A 292 -15.10 -13.65 -7.15
CA ASN A 292 -14.94 -15.08 -7.44
C ASN A 292 -13.75 -15.73 -6.73
N GLY A 293 -12.92 -14.95 -6.02
CA GLY A 293 -11.74 -15.47 -5.31
C GLY A 293 -10.50 -15.67 -6.19
N ASP A 294 -10.49 -15.15 -7.42
CA ASP A 294 -9.35 -15.27 -8.32
C ASP A 294 -8.14 -14.49 -7.80
N THR A 295 -6.93 -14.98 -8.07
CA THR A 295 -5.68 -14.29 -7.73
C THR A 295 -5.63 -12.91 -8.39
N VAL A 296 -5.42 -11.87 -7.59
CA VAL A 296 -5.26 -10.46 -8.01
C VAL A 296 -4.10 -9.81 -7.26
N SER A 297 -3.65 -8.63 -7.68
CA SER A 297 -2.55 -7.94 -7.04
C SER A 297 -2.93 -7.36 -5.67
N TYR A 298 -1.94 -7.23 -4.79
CA TYR A 298 -2.04 -6.52 -3.51
C TYR A 298 -2.62 -5.10 -3.69
N GLU A 299 -2.05 -4.34 -4.63
CA GLU A 299 -2.43 -2.94 -4.87
C GLU A 299 -3.90 -2.81 -5.26
N LEU A 300 -4.38 -3.71 -6.12
CA LEU A 300 -5.78 -3.74 -6.54
C LEU A 300 -6.72 -4.05 -5.36
N LEU A 301 -6.37 -5.02 -4.51
CA LEU A 301 -7.18 -5.32 -3.31
C LEU A 301 -7.19 -4.14 -2.33
N ARG A 302 -6.03 -3.53 -2.07
CA ARG A 302 -5.91 -2.38 -1.16
C ARG A 302 -6.76 -1.21 -1.63
N LYS A 303 -6.61 -0.80 -2.89
CA LYS A 303 -7.39 0.32 -3.46
C LYS A 303 -8.88 0.02 -3.52
N THR A 304 -9.26 -1.21 -3.86
CA THR A 304 -10.68 -1.62 -3.88
C THR A 304 -11.28 -1.49 -2.48
N LEU A 305 -10.60 -1.99 -1.44
CA LEU A 305 -11.05 -1.84 -0.05
C LEU A 305 -11.16 -0.38 0.37
N MET A 306 -10.15 0.45 0.06
CA MET A 306 -10.15 1.88 0.40
C MET A 306 -11.32 2.62 -0.26
N LEU A 307 -11.59 2.37 -1.54
CA LEU A 307 -12.71 3.00 -2.26
C LEU A 307 -14.07 2.55 -1.72
N LEU A 308 -14.23 1.26 -1.41
CA LEU A 308 -15.46 0.73 -0.82
C LEU A 308 -15.75 1.37 0.55
N ARG A 309 -14.73 1.41 1.43
CA ARG A 309 -14.83 2.05 2.74
C ARG A 309 -15.12 3.54 2.62
N PHE A 310 -14.48 4.21 1.67
CA PHE A 310 -14.73 5.63 1.39
C PHE A 310 -16.19 5.87 0.97
N TYR A 311 -16.69 5.10 0.00
CA TYR A 311 -18.07 5.23 -0.45
C TYR A 311 -19.06 4.95 0.68
N ASN A 312 -18.95 3.79 1.36
CA ASN A 312 -19.92 3.41 2.38
C ASN A 312 -19.94 4.40 3.56
N PHE A 313 -18.77 4.92 3.96
CA PHE A 313 -18.70 5.92 5.03
C PHE A 313 -19.36 7.24 4.61
N TYR A 314 -18.98 7.80 3.46
CA TYR A 314 -19.46 9.12 3.03
C TYR A 314 -20.83 9.13 2.36
N ASN A 315 -21.38 7.96 2.05
CA ASN A 315 -22.77 7.83 1.61
C ASN A 315 -23.76 8.02 2.79
N GLU A 316 -23.30 7.80 4.02
CA GLU A 316 -24.10 7.99 5.25
C GLU A 316 -23.70 9.26 6.03
N ALA A 317 -22.46 9.72 5.88
CA ALA A 317 -21.96 10.89 6.60
C ALA A 317 -22.53 12.21 6.04
N GLU A 318 -22.90 13.13 6.92
CA GLU A 318 -23.29 14.49 6.56
C GLU A 318 -22.11 15.45 6.82
N ASN A 319 -21.58 16.07 5.76
CA ASN A 319 -20.51 17.05 5.86
C ASN A 319 -21.08 18.49 5.80
N THR A 320 -21.57 18.98 6.95
CA THR A 320 -22.31 20.25 7.01
C THR A 320 -21.43 21.49 7.17
N ASP A 321 -20.31 21.36 7.88
CA ASP A 321 -19.37 22.45 8.15
C ASP A 321 -17.95 21.93 8.39
N ARG A 322 -16.98 22.87 8.49
CA ARG A 322 -15.55 22.56 8.63
C ARG A 322 -15.22 21.64 9.81
N ASN A 323 -15.88 21.80 10.95
CA ASN A 323 -15.57 20.99 12.13
C ASN A 323 -16.10 19.56 11.96
N VAL A 324 -17.30 19.41 11.38
CA VAL A 324 -17.88 18.11 11.08
C VAL A 324 -17.06 17.37 10.02
N ILE A 325 -16.61 18.09 8.98
CA ILE A 325 -15.72 17.52 7.95
C ILE A 325 -14.42 17.01 8.58
N ALA A 326 -13.77 17.80 9.44
CA ALA A 326 -12.55 17.39 10.11
C ALA A 326 -12.74 16.16 11.01
N GLN A 327 -13.87 16.10 11.74
CA GLN A 327 -14.20 14.93 12.57
C GLN A 327 -14.45 13.69 11.71
N ASN A 328 -15.28 13.80 10.67
CA ASN A 328 -15.59 12.70 9.76
C ASN A 328 -14.34 12.20 9.04
N LEU A 329 -13.43 13.10 8.64
CA LEU A 329 -12.13 12.77 8.07
C LEU A 329 -11.27 11.96 9.04
N LEU A 330 -11.20 12.37 10.31
CA LEU A 330 -10.44 11.67 11.33
C LEU A 330 -11.02 10.27 11.61
N ASP A 331 -12.34 10.18 11.79
CA ASP A 331 -13.05 8.91 12.02
C ASP A 331 -12.85 7.95 10.84
N PHE A 332 -12.94 8.47 9.60
CA PHE A 332 -12.64 7.71 8.40
C PHE A 332 -11.18 7.24 8.36
N TYR A 333 -10.23 8.14 8.63
CA TYR A 333 -8.80 7.84 8.63
C TYR A 333 -8.43 6.73 9.63
N GLU A 334 -8.89 6.86 10.88
CA GLU A 334 -8.65 5.88 11.94
C GLU A 334 -9.33 4.53 11.62
N GLY A 335 -10.60 4.56 11.22
CA GLY A 335 -11.35 3.36 10.88
C GLY A 335 -10.79 2.62 9.66
N LEU A 336 -10.37 3.35 8.63
CA LEU A 336 -9.72 2.76 7.45
C LEU A 336 -8.36 2.18 7.81
N ASN A 337 -7.52 2.89 8.58
CA ASN A 337 -6.22 2.36 9.01
C ASN A 337 -6.37 1.09 9.87
N ALA A 338 -7.29 1.07 10.84
CA ALA A 338 -7.56 -0.13 11.63
C ALA A 338 -7.94 -1.33 10.74
N THR A 339 -8.80 -1.09 9.73
CA THR A 339 -9.20 -2.11 8.76
C THR A 339 -8.00 -2.57 7.91
N LEU A 340 -7.20 -1.65 7.36
CA LEU A 340 -6.01 -1.97 6.58
C LEU A 340 -5.01 -2.80 7.39
N ILE A 341 -4.72 -2.41 8.64
CA ILE A 341 -3.82 -3.13 9.56
C ILE A 341 -4.32 -4.56 9.78
N SER A 342 -5.60 -4.73 10.11
CA SER A 342 -6.18 -6.07 10.35
C SER A 342 -6.08 -6.98 9.13
N CYS A 343 -6.23 -6.40 7.93
CA CYS A 343 -6.10 -7.09 6.64
C CYS A 343 -4.64 -7.45 6.28
N GLY A 344 -3.66 -6.88 6.99
CA GLY A 344 -2.25 -6.95 6.64
C GLY A 344 -1.91 -6.10 5.41
N PHE A 345 -2.61 -4.99 5.20
CA PHE A 345 -2.28 -3.96 4.21
C PHE A 345 -1.47 -2.83 4.85
N ALA A 346 -0.72 -2.11 4.01
CA ALA A 346 -0.06 -0.88 4.42
C ALA A 346 -1.12 0.17 4.75
N GLN A 347 -0.93 0.84 5.88
CA GLN A 347 -1.69 2.00 6.34
C GLN A 347 -1.69 3.11 5.29
N ILE A 348 -2.58 4.08 5.49
CA ILE A 348 -2.63 5.31 4.69
C ILE A 348 -1.31 6.05 4.86
N TYR A 349 -0.70 6.41 3.74
CA TYR A 349 0.51 7.24 3.73
C TYR A 349 0.28 8.45 2.84
N ILE A 350 0.22 9.64 3.44
CA ILE A 350 -0.19 10.87 2.74
C ILE A 350 0.73 11.23 1.56
N ARG A 351 1.97 10.74 1.54
CA ARG A 351 2.90 10.95 0.42
C ARG A 351 2.70 9.94 -0.73
N HIS A 352 1.84 8.94 -0.56
CA HIS A 352 1.39 8.08 -1.64
C HIS A 352 0.32 8.82 -2.47
N PRO A 353 0.49 8.99 -3.80
CA PRO A 353 -0.43 9.84 -4.59
C PRO A 353 -1.90 9.43 -4.56
N PHE A 354 -2.20 8.12 -4.48
CA PHE A 354 -3.57 7.64 -4.35
C PHE A 354 -4.18 8.02 -2.99
N ASP A 355 -3.44 7.79 -1.92
CA ASP A 355 -3.87 8.05 -0.55
C ASP A 355 -4.07 9.57 -0.33
N CYS A 356 -3.14 10.38 -0.86
CA CYS A 356 -3.22 11.84 -0.83
C CYS A 356 -4.53 12.36 -1.45
N LEU A 357 -4.86 11.89 -2.67
CA LEU A 357 -6.07 12.33 -3.35
C LEU A 357 -7.34 11.82 -2.67
N LEU A 358 -7.32 10.59 -2.14
CA LEU A 358 -8.46 10.07 -1.40
C LEU A 358 -8.75 10.91 -0.14
N LEU A 359 -7.71 11.29 0.60
CA LEU A 359 -7.85 12.17 1.78
C LEU A 359 -8.21 13.61 1.41
N TYR A 360 -7.71 14.10 0.26
CA TYR A 360 -8.15 15.37 -0.29
C TYR A 360 -9.65 15.39 -0.58
N CYS A 361 -10.19 14.33 -1.19
CA CYS A 361 -11.64 14.19 -1.38
C CYS A 361 -12.39 14.10 -0.05
N ALA A 362 -11.87 13.33 0.90
CA ALA A 362 -12.45 13.17 2.23
C ALA A 362 -12.58 14.50 2.99
N ASN A 363 -11.68 15.46 2.75
CA ASN A 363 -11.70 16.80 3.34
C ASN A 363 -12.62 17.79 2.58
N SER A 364 -13.72 17.35 1.97
CA SER A 364 -14.63 18.21 1.18
C SER A 364 -16.07 18.15 1.70
N TYR A 365 -16.93 19.08 1.25
CA TYR A 365 -18.36 19.07 1.59
C TYR A 365 -19.12 17.90 0.97
N ASP A 366 -18.69 17.42 -0.19
CA ASP A 366 -19.24 16.21 -0.83
C ASP A 366 -18.08 15.33 -1.33
N PRO A 367 -17.57 14.42 -0.48
CA PRO A 367 -16.40 13.60 -0.81
C PRO A 367 -16.60 12.69 -2.03
N ILE A 368 -17.80 12.14 -2.19
CA ILE A 368 -18.13 11.25 -3.31
C ILE A 368 -18.15 12.05 -4.61
N VAL A 369 -18.84 13.19 -4.64
CA VAL A 369 -18.87 14.06 -5.83
C VAL A 369 -17.48 14.62 -6.13
N THR A 370 -16.71 15.02 -5.12
CA THR A 370 -15.32 15.50 -5.31
C THR A 370 -14.46 14.44 -5.99
N LEU A 371 -14.53 13.18 -5.56
CA LEU A 371 -13.82 12.07 -6.20
C LEU A 371 -14.25 11.88 -7.66
N TYR A 372 -15.55 12.01 -7.95
CA TYR A 372 -16.06 11.90 -9.32
C TYR A 372 -15.56 13.06 -10.19
N SER A 373 -15.61 14.30 -9.70
CA SER A 373 -15.12 15.48 -10.42
C SER A 373 -13.63 15.39 -10.74
N LEU A 374 -12.80 14.88 -9.82
CA LEU A 374 -11.38 14.60 -10.11
C LEU A 374 -11.21 13.60 -11.25
N ASN A 375 -12.01 12.54 -11.23
CA ASN A 375 -11.98 11.52 -12.28
C ASN A 375 -12.46 12.09 -13.62
N GLU A 376 -13.45 12.97 -13.65
CA GLU A 376 -13.90 13.64 -14.89
C GLU A 376 -12.81 14.56 -15.47
N LEU A 377 -12.14 15.35 -14.63
CA LEU A 377 -11.06 16.26 -15.02
C LEU A 377 -9.82 15.53 -15.56
N HIS A 378 -9.60 14.27 -15.21
CA HIS A 378 -8.59 13.45 -15.89
C HIS A 378 -8.86 13.37 -17.40
N TRP A 379 -10.12 13.26 -17.80
CA TRP A 379 -10.50 12.90 -19.17
C TRP A 379 -10.79 14.11 -20.07
N ASN A 380 -10.73 15.33 -19.53
CA ASN A 380 -10.90 16.61 -20.23
C ASN A 380 -9.57 17.37 -20.39
#